data_AF-A0A5E4QBM1-F1
#
_entry.id   AF-A0A5E4QBM1-F1
#
_cell.length_a   1.000
_cell.length_b   1.000
_cell.length_c   1.000
_cell.angle_alpha   90.00
_cell.angle_beta   90.00
_cell.angle_gamma   90.00
#
_symmetry.space_group_name_H-M   'P 1'
#
loop_
_entity.id
_entity.type
_entity.pdbx_description
1 polymer ?
#
loop_
_entity_poly.entity_id
_entity_poly.type
_entity_poly.pdbx_seq_one_letter_code
_entity_poly.pdbx_strand_id
1 'polypeptide(L)'
;MFIEIIRIIYIQSYECTFLNHLITEEKTWPVPNISPITRACVLNWVLKINGNIRSPAGVQFAVWYLDILFTTVRIDLDKLQLAATACYWIAVKIVGPSISAKSLVRYSNYSFQIKDLRG
;
A
#
# COMPACT_ATOMS: atom_id res chain seq x y z
N MET A 1 -38.06 -7.88 17.23
CA MET A 1 -38.40 -7.50 15.84
C MET A 1 -38.14 -6.02 15.57
N PHE A 2 -38.67 -5.08 16.37
CA PHE A 2 -38.46 -3.63 16.14
C PHE A 2 -37.00 -3.14 16.30
N ILE A 3 -36.26 -3.70 17.27
CA ILE A 3 -34.83 -3.37 17.52
C ILE A 3 -33.92 -3.84 16.37
N GLU A 4 -34.21 -4.99 15.78
CA GLU A 4 -33.49 -5.53 14.62
C GLU A 4 -33.67 -4.64 13.38
N ILE A 5 -34.89 -4.15 13.13
CA ILE A 5 -35.18 -3.23 12.02
C ILE A 5 -34.45 -1.89 12.19
N ILE A 6 -34.44 -1.31 13.40
CA ILE A 6 -33.69 -0.08 13.68
C ILE A 6 -32.18 -0.30 13.49
N ARG A 7 -31.66 -1.44 13.93
CA ARG A 7 -30.24 -1.77 13.79
C ARG A 7 -29.82 -1.94 12.33
N ILE A 8 -30.66 -2.60 11.51
CA ILE A 8 -30.44 -2.74 10.06
C ILE A 8 -30.48 -1.38 9.37
N ILE A 9 -31.48 -0.53 9.66
CA ILE A 9 -31.59 0.82 9.08
C ILE A 9 -30.39 1.69 9.50
N TYR A 10 -29.96 1.61 10.75
CA TYR A 10 -28.84 2.40 11.26
C TYR A 10 -27.51 1.98 10.62
N ILE A 11 -27.25 0.66 10.51
CA ILE A 11 -26.08 0.11 9.82
C ILE A 11 -26.09 0.53 8.35
N GLN A 12 -27.23 0.40 7.66
CA GLN A 12 -27.36 0.76 6.26
C GLN A 12 -27.17 2.26 6.03
N SER A 13 -27.72 3.11 6.92
CA SER A 13 -27.52 4.56 6.86
C SER A 13 -26.06 4.96 7.09
N TYR A 14 -25.39 4.32 8.07
CA TYR A 14 -23.98 4.55 8.36
C TYR A 14 -23.08 4.10 7.21
N GLU A 15 -23.36 2.91 6.62
CA GLU A 15 -22.64 2.40 5.45
C GLU A 15 -22.81 3.30 4.23
N CYS A 16 -24.02 3.82 3.97
CA CYS A 16 -24.25 4.78 2.89
C CYS A 16 -23.51 6.10 3.14
N THR A 17 -23.54 6.65 4.36
CA THR A 17 -22.81 7.88 4.69
C THR A 17 -21.30 7.68 4.60
N PHE A 18 -20.80 6.55 5.09
CA PHE A 18 -19.38 6.21 5.06
C PHE A 18 -18.87 5.99 3.63
N LEU A 19 -19.62 5.26 2.80
CA LEU A 19 -19.27 5.06 1.40
C LEU A 19 -19.29 6.38 0.63
N ASN A 20 -20.30 7.22 0.83
CA ASN A 20 -20.36 8.54 0.22
C ASN A 20 -19.18 9.42 0.65
N HIS A 21 -18.79 9.33 1.92
CA HIS A 21 -17.60 10.01 2.42
C HIS A 21 -16.33 9.51 1.74
N LEU A 22 -16.12 8.20 1.63
CA LEU A 22 -14.96 7.62 0.94
C LEU A 22 -14.88 8.03 -0.53
N ILE A 23 -16.00 8.03 -1.25
CA ILE A 23 -16.07 8.49 -2.65
C ILE A 23 -15.74 9.99 -2.74
N THR A 24 -16.22 10.79 -1.78
CA THR A 24 -15.92 12.24 -1.75
C THR A 24 -14.44 12.51 -1.46
N GLU A 25 -13.81 11.68 -0.62
CA GLU A 25 -12.38 11.76 -0.31
C GLU A 25 -11.50 11.11 -1.38
N GLU A 26 -12.06 10.40 -2.35
CA GLU A 26 -11.31 9.83 -3.47
C GLU A 26 -10.80 10.96 -4.37
N LYS A 27 -9.52 11.28 -4.20
CA LYS A 27 -8.85 12.29 -5.03
C LYS A 27 -8.29 11.66 -6.28
N THR A 28 -8.45 12.35 -7.40
CA THR A 28 -7.69 12.04 -8.61
C THR A 28 -6.23 12.40 -8.38
N TRP A 29 -5.35 11.41 -8.41
CA TRP A 29 -3.92 11.61 -8.25
C TRP A 29 -3.26 11.87 -9.61
N PRO A 30 -2.23 12.72 -9.67
CA PRO A 30 -1.46 12.92 -10.89
C PRO A 30 -0.85 11.60 -11.38
N VAL A 31 -0.59 11.53 -12.68
CA VAL A 31 -0.01 10.33 -13.29
C VAL A 31 1.43 10.15 -12.77
N PRO A 32 1.78 8.94 -12.27
CA PRO A 32 3.14 8.63 -11.84
C PRO A 32 4.19 8.94 -12.92
N ASN A 33 5.27 9.65 -12.57
CA ASN A 33 6.38 9.97 -13.48
C ASN A 33 7.36 8.80 -13.61
N ILE A 34 6.85 7.65 -14.03
CA ILE A 34 7.60 6.40 -14.21
C ILE A 34 7.07 5.66 -15.43
N SER A 35 7.93 4.92 -16.14
CA SER A 35 7.46 4.12 -17.27
C SER A 35 6.46 3.05 -16.81
N PRO A 36 5.37 2.78 -17.56
CA PRO A 36 4.40 1.76 -17.20
C PRO A 36 5.02 0.36 -17.01
N ILE A 37 6.04 0.04 -17.82
CA ILE A 37 6.77 -1.24 -17.74
C ILE A 37 7.54 -1.33 -16.42
N THR A 38 8.29 -0.28 -16.08
CA THR A 38 9.04 -0.23 -14.82
C THR A 38 8.10 -0.31 -13.62
N ARG A 39 6.99 0.43 -13.64
CA ARG A 39 5.96 0.37 -12.60
C ARG A 39 5.40 -1.04 -12.45
N ALA A 40 5.04 -1.71 -13.55
CA ALA A 40 4.55 -3.08 -13.52
C ALA A 40 5.57 -4.06 -12.91
N CYS A 41 6.86 -3.91 -13.21
CA CYS A 41 7.93 -4.72 -12.61
C CYS A 41 8.01 -4.53 -11.09
N VAL A 42 7.93 -3.29 -10.62
CA VAL A 42 7.95 -2.96 -9.18
C VAL A 42 6.71 -3.55 -8.48
N LEU A 43 5.53 -3.42 -9.08
CA LEU A 43 4.29 -3.97 -8.54
C LEU A 43 4.33 -5.50 -8.45
N ASN A 44 4.82 -6.17 -9.50
CA ASN A 44 5.04 -7.61 -9.48
C ASN A 44 5.98 -8.03 -8.34
N TRP A 45 7.00 -7.22 -8.05
CA TRP A 45 7.90 -7.47 -6.92
C TRP A 45 7.20 -7.29 -5.56
N VAL A 46 6.38 -6.25 -5.38
CA VAL A 46 5.56 -6.05 -4.16
C VAL A 46 4.62 -7.24 -3.92
N LEU A 47 3.97 -7.73 -4.98
CA LEU A 47 3.10 -8.92 -4.90
C LEU A 47 3.87 -10.17 -4.42
N LYS A 48 5.11 -10.37 -4.90
CA LYS A 48 5.95 -11.50 -4.48
C LYS A 48 6.26 -11.46 -2.98
N ILE A 49 6.58 -10.28 -2.42
CA ILE A 49 6.81 -10.13 -0.97
C ILE A 49 5.52 -10.41 -0.20
N ASN A 50 4.40 -9.88 -0.70
CA ASN A 50 3.12 -10.03 -0.06
C ASN A 50 2.65 -11.48 -0.02
N GLY A 51 3.11 -12.37 -0.91
CA GLY A 51 2.79 -13.81 -0.85
C GLY A 51 3.01 -14.45 0.52
N ASN A 52 3.92 -13.91 1.33
CA ASN A 52 4.20 -14.37 2.69
C ASN A 52 3.24 -13.82 3.75
N ILE A 53 2.69 -12.62 3.55
CA ILE A 53 1.84 -11.90 4.50
C ILE A 53 0.35 -12.06 4.16
N ARG A 54 0.03 -12.22 2.87
CA ARG A 54 -1.30 -12.39 2.29
C ARG A 54 -2.27 -11.26 2.70
N SER A 55 -1.81 -10.00 2.65
CA SER A 55 -2.66 -8.83 2.91
C SER A 55 -2.94 -8.05 1.62
N PRO A 56 -4.10 -8.23 0.97
CA PRO A 56 -4.49 -7.46 -0.21
C PRO A 56 -4.53 -5.95 0.08
N ALA A 57 -5.03 -5.56 1.26
CA ALA A 57 -5.06 -4.18 1.69
C ALA A 57 -3.64 -3.60 1.84
N GLY A 58 -2.68 -4.36 2.39
CA GLY A 58 -1.28 -3.93 2.47
C GLY A 58 -0.66 -3.67 1.09
N VAL A 59 -1.00 -4.47 0.08
CA VAL A 59 -0.57 -4.22 -1.30
C VAL A 59 -1.19 -2.94 -1.83
N GLN A 60 -2.51 -2.76 -1.72
CA GLN A 60 -3.20 -1.57 -2.24
C GLN A 60 -2.64 -0.28 -1.64
N PHE A 61 -2.44 -0.23 -0.33
CA PHE A 61 -1.81 0.92 0.33
C PHE A 61 -0.36 1.14 -0.13
N ALA A 62 0.41 0.07 -0.33
CA ALA A 62 1.78 0.19 -0.83
C ALA A 62 1.83 0.77 -2.26
N VAL A 63 0.91 0.35 -3.13
CA VAL A 63 0.76 0.90 -4.50
C VAL A 63 0.41 2.37 -4.43
N TRP A 64 -0.55 2.73 -3.59
CA TRP A 64 -0.95 4.11 -3.40
C TRP A 64 0.22 5.00 -2.96
N TYR A 65 1.01 4.57 -1.96
CA TYR A 65 2.22 5.29 -1.55
C TYR A 65 3.27 5.38 -2.66
N LEU A 66 3.47 4.31 -3.43
CA LEU A 66 4.42 4.30 -4.55
C LEU A 66 4.01 5.28 -5.64
N ASP A 67 2.74 5.32 -6.01
CA ASP A 67 2.24 6.23 -7.03
C ASP A 67 2.40 7.70 -6.58
N ILE A 68 2.09 8.01 -5.31
CA ILE A 68 2.38 9.33 -4.74
C ILE A 68 3.88 9.64 -4.81
N LEU A 69 4.73 8.67 -4.46
CA LEU A 69 6.17 8.86 -4.49
C LEU A 69 6.68 9.12 -5.92
N PHE A 70 6.17 8.40 -6.92
CA PHE A 70 6.51 8.60 -8.33
C PHE A 70 5.97 9.90 -8.93
N THR A 71 4.93 10.50 -8.34
CA THR A 71 4.46 11.83 -8.75
C THR A 71 5.30 12.96 -8.17
N THR A 72 5.95 12.73 -7.01
CA THR A 72 6.65 13.76 -6.25
C THR A 72 8.17 13.72 -6.45
N VAL A 73 8.76 12.55 -6.66
CA VAL A 73 10.21 12.35 -6.70
C VAL A 73 10.60 11.47 -7.89
N ARG A 74 11.68 11.85 -8.57
CA ARG A 74 12.33 11.00 -9.56
C ARG A 74 13.24 10.00 -8.83
N ILE A 75 12.95 8.72 -8.96
CA ILE A 75 13.70 7.65 -8.29
C ILE A 75 14.56 6.91 -9.31
N ASP A 76 15.84 6.75 -8.96
CA ASP A 76 16.77 5.96 -9.77
C ASP A 76 16.40 4.48 -9.75
N LEU A 77 16.68 3.79 -10.86
CA LEU A 77 16.27 2.39 -11.05
C LEU A 77 16.80 1.45 -9.96
N ASP A 78 18.01 1.70 -9.45
CA ASP A 78 18.64 0.92 -8.38
C ASP A 78 17.97 1.13 -7.01
N LYS A 79 17.28 2.26 -6.81
CA LYS A 79 16.56 2.59 -5.57
C LYS A 79 15.09 2.20 -5.59
N LEU A 80 14.55 1.80 -6.75
CA LEU A 80 13.13 1.43 -6.87
C LEU A 80 12.72 0.30 -5.92
N GLN A 81 13.57 -0.72 -5.78
CA GLN A 81 13.26 -1.83 -4.90
C GLN A 81 13.24 -1.39 -3.43
N LEU A 82 14.18 -0.53 -3.02
CA LEU A 82 14.20 0.04 -1.67
C LEU A 82 12.95 0.90 -1.41
N ALA A 83 12.59 1.78 -2.34
CA ALA A 83 11.40 2.62 -2.24
C ALA A 83 10.12 1.78 -2.12
N ALA A 84 9.96 0.77 -2.99
CA ALA A 84 8.83 -0.15 -2.93
C ALA A 84 8.78 -0.95 -1.61
N THR A 85 9.94 -1.34 -1.09
CA THR A 85 10.03 -2.00 0.22
C THR A 85 9.54 -1.08 1.32
N ALA A 86 10.00 0.17 1.33
CA ALA A 86 9.65 1.14 2.36
C ALA A 86 8.14 1.44 2.33
N CYS A 87 7.56 1.69 1.15
CA CYS A 87 6.12 1.88 0.96
C CYS A 87 5.32 0.66 1.46
N TYR A 88 5.75 -0.56 1.10
CA TYR A 88 5.09 -1.77 1.57
C TYR A 88 5.21 -1.93 3.08
N TRP A 89 6.38 -1.64 3.67
CA TRP A 89 6.61 -1.76 5.10
C TRP A 89 5.74 -0.78 5.91
N ILE A 90 5.56 0.44 5.42
CA ILE A 90 4.62 1.42 6.01
C ILE A 90 3.19 0.90 5.90
N ALA A 91 2.78 0.44 4.71
CA ALA A 91 1.42 -0.05 4.47
C ALA A 91 1.03 -1.21 5.41
N VAL A 92 1.90 -2.20 5.58
CA VAL A 92 1.58 -3.35 6.45
C VAL A 92 1.57 -3.02 7.94
N LYS A 93 2.31 -1.99 8.38
CA LYS A 93 2.21 -1.46 9.75
C LYS A 93 0.85 -0.82 10.02
N ILE A 94 0.21 -0.23 9.01
CA ILE A 94 -1.12 0.36 9.11
C ILE A 94 -2.20 -0.72 9.08
N VAL A 95 -2.05 -1.72 8.20
CA VAL A 95 -3.13 -2.68 7.89
C VAL A 95 -3.18 -3.90 8.83
N GLY A 96 -2.10 -4.27 9.53
CA GLY A 96 -2.21 -5.17 10.69
C GLY A 96 -1.26 -6.38 10.80
N PRO A 97 -0.67 -6.95 9.73
CA PRO A 97 0.42 -7.91 9.90
C PRO A 97 1.79 -7.22 9.86
N SER A 98 2.46 -7.17 11.01
CA SER A 98 3.81 -6.63 11.13
C SER A 98 4.83 -7.56 10.47
N ILE A 99 5.65 -7.00 9.57
CA ILE A 99 6.85 -7.66 9.02
C ILE A 99 8.10 -6.98 9.57
N SER A 100 9.10 -7.81 9.92
CA SER A 100 10.39 -7.30 10.36
C SER A 100 11.19 -6.72 9.18
N ALA A 101 11.98 -5.67 9.43
CA ALA A 101 12.93 -5.13 8.46
C ALA A 101 13.91 -6.20 7.95
N LYS A 102 14.32 -7.13 8.82
CA LYS A 102 15.20 -8.25 8.47
C LYS A 102 14.56 -9.17 7.43
N SER A 103 13.26 -9.46 7.57
CA SER A 103 12.52 -10.27 6.59
C SER A 103 12.43 -9.56 5.24
N LEU A 104 12.18 -8.24 5.24
CA LEU A 104 12.12 -7.44 4.02
C LEU A 104 13.45 -7.40 3.27
N VAL A 105 14.56 -7.19 3.97
CA VAL A 105 15.92 -7.27 3.41
C VAL A 105 16.20 -8.65 2.82
N ARG A 106 15.75 -9.71 3.49
CA ARG A 106 15.88 -11.07 2.95
C ARG A 106 15.05 -11.25 1.67
N TYR A 107 13.83 -10.74 1.63
CA TYR A 107 12.96 -10.84 0.44
C TYR A 107 13.42 -9.96 -0.73
N SER A 108 14.18 -8.90 -0.46
CA SER A 108 14.83 -8.10 -1.49
C SER A 108 16.14 -8.72 -2.00
N ASN A 109 16.49 -9.94 -1.55
CA ASN A 109 17.76 -10.58 -1.86
C ASN A 109 18.97 -9.73 -1.46
N TYR A 110 18.86 -9.02 -0.33
CA TYR A 110 19.92 -8.18 0.22
C TYR A 110 20.36 -7.03 -0.71
N SER A 111 19.48 -6.55 -1.59
CA SER A 111 19.77 -5.39 -2.45
C SER A 111 19.95 -4.08 -1.67
N PHE A 112 19.51 -4.05 -0.40
CA PHE A 112 19.72 -2.96 0.55
C PHE A 112 19.88 -3.53 1.97
N GLN A 113 20.37 -2.70 2.89
CA GLN A 113 20.57 -3.02 4.30
C GLN A 113 19.43 -2.49 5.17
N ILE A 114 19.31 -3.00 6.40
CA ILE A 114 18.28 -2.56 7.36
C ILE A 114 18.37 -1.06 7.64
N LYS A 115 19.57 -0.49 7.66
CA LYS A 115 19.80 0.95 7.88
C LYS A 115 19.16 1.82 6.79
N ASP A 116 19.07 1.30 5.57
CA ASP A 116 18.51 2.02 4.42
C ASP A 116 16.98 2.14 4.52
N LEU A 117 16.33 1.31 5.35
CA LEU A 117 14.90 1.39 5.67
C LEU A 117 14.58 2.29 6.88
N ARG A 118 15.60 2.71 7.65
CA ARG A 118 15.45 3.50 8.88
C ARG A 118 15.84 4.98 8.70
N GLY A 119 15.98 5.42 7.45
CA GLY A 119 16.28 6.82 7.12
C GLY A 119 15.32 7.80 7.77
#